data_AF-A0A847T0H2-F1
#
_entry.id   AF-A0A847T0H2-F1
#
_cell.length_a   1.000
_cell.length_b   1.000
_cell.length_c   1.000
_cell.angle_alpha   90.00
_cell.angle_beta   90.00
_cell.angle_gamma   90.00
#
_symmetry.space_group_name_H-M   'P 1'
#
loop_
_entity.id
_entity.type
_entity.pdbx_description
1 polymer ?
#
loop_
_entity_poly.entity_id
_entity_poly.type
_entity_poly.pdbx_seq_one_letter_code
_entity_poly.pdbx_strand_id
1 'polypeptide(L)' 'MNKRNALLAGTLVLFLVMILGSILAAQWPAGNLGSTNTNDLSDLLFNEYGIVVMIVGIVLFVSMLGGVYLAQEEDKR' A
#
# COMPACT_ATOMS: atom_id res chain seq x y z
N MET A 1 21.22 -19.05 37.64
CA MET A 1 20.75 -18.70 36.28
C MET A 1 21.97 -18.64 35.37
N ASN A 2 22.02 -19.45 34.30
CA ASN A 2 23.22 -19.52 33.45
C ASN A 2 23.52 -18.14 32.84
N LYS A 3 24.76 -17.66 32.99
CA LYS A 3 25.20 -16.32 32.54
C LYS A 3 24.81 -16.03 31.08
N ARG A 4 24.81 -17.07 30.24
CA ARG A 4 24.36 -17.04 28.85
C ARG A 4 22.86 -16.76 28.68
N ASN A 5 22.00 -17.33 29.53
CA ASN A 5 20.56 -17.09 29.48
C ASN A 5 20.21 -15.69 30.01
N ALA A 6 20.98 -15.18 30.96
CA ALA A 6 20.86 -13.80 31.44
C ALA A 6 21.24 -12.79 30.33
N LEU A 7 22.30 -13.07 29.57
CA LEU A 7 22.69 -12.24 28.42
C LEU A 7 21.64 -12.29 27.31
N LEU A 8 21.13 -13.48 26.94
CA LEU A 8 20.09 -13.62 25.93
C LEU A 8 18.79 -12.91 26.33
N ALA A 9 18.38 -13.04 27.59
CA ALA A 9 17.20 -12.34 28.10
C ALA A 9 17.41 -10.81 28.08
N GLY A 10 18.59 -10.33 28.46
CA GLY A 10 18.93 -8.91 28.41
C GLY A 10 18.87 -8.33 26.99
N THR A 11 19.46 -9.02 26.01
CA THR A 11 19.43 -8.57 24.60
C THR A 11 18.02 -8.57 24.03
N LEU A 12 17.20 -9.55 24.39
CA LEU A 12 15.81 -9.65 23.90
C LEU A 12 14.94 -8.50 24.47
N VAL A 13 15.13 -8.15 25.74
CA VAL A 13 14.46 -7.00 26.35
C VAL A 13 14.89 -5.69 25.69
N LEU A 14 16.19 -5.50 25.44
CA LEU A 14 16.69 -4.30 24.76
C LEU A 14 16.14 -4.17 23.32
N PHE A 15 16.06 -5.28 22.60
CA PHE A 15 15.47 -5.32 21.25
C PHE A 15 13.98 -4.96 21.28
N LEU A 16 13.23 -5.48 22.25
CA LEU A 16 11.82 -5.15 22.43
C LEU A 16 11.63 -3.65 22.73
N VAL A 17 12.44 -3.08 23.62
CA VAL A 17 12.41 -1.65 23.97
C VAL A 17 12.74 -0.79 22.75
N MET A 18 13.67 -1.21 21.89
CA MET A 18 14.02 -0.48 20.67
C MET A 18 12.86 -0.46 19.66
N ILE A 19 12.18 -1.60 19.45
CA ILE A 19 11.02 -1.68 18.55
C ILE A 19 9.87 -0.83 19.08
N LEU A 20 9.52 -1.01 20.35
CA LEU A 20 8.42 -0.26 20.97
C LEU A 20 8.74 1.23 21.01
N GLY A 21 9.99 1.60 21.31
CA GLY A 21 10.46 2.98 21.26
C GLY A 21 10.33 3.58 19.86
N SER A 22 10.67 2.83 18.81
CA SER A 22 10.52 3.29 17.41
C SER A 22 9.06 3.50 17.03
N ILE A 23 8.17 2.56 17.38
CA ILE A 23 6.73 2.65 17.08
C ILE A 23 6.07 3.82 17.82
N LEU A 24 6.43 4.02 19.09
CA LEU A 24 5.86 5.10 19.92
C LEU A 24 6.46 6.47 19.60
N ALA A 25 7.72 6.53 19.17
CA ALA A 25 8.36 7.77 18.72
C ALA A 25 8.00 8.15 17.28
N ALA A 26 7.48 7.20 16.49
CA ALA A 26 6.90 7.47 15.19
C ALA A 26 5.61 8.29 15.37
N GLN A 27 5.77 9.61 15.39
CA GLN A 27 4.68 10.56 15.25
C GLN A 27 4.14 10.48 13.83
N TRP A 28 3.20 9.57 13.59
CA TRP A 28 2.37 9.61 12.39
C TRP A 28 1.54 10.87 12.48
N PRO A 29 1.66 11.81 11.52
CA PRO A 29 0.74 12.92 11.46
C PRO A 29 -0.64 12.31 11.25
N ALA A 30 -1.43 12.24 12.32
CA ALA A 30 -2.86 11.99 12.22
C ALA A 30 -3.42 13.28 11.61
N GLY A 31 -3.25 13.40 10.30
CA GLY A 31 -3.82 14.48 9.53
C GLY A 31 -5.31 14.55 9.82
N ASN A 32 -5.87 15.75 9.72
CA ASN A 32 -7.31 15.90 9.76
C ASN A 32 -7.89 14.93 8.72
N LEU A 33 -8.88 14.10 9.10
CA LEU A 33 -9.60 13.26 8.15
C LEU A 33 -10.26 14.21 7.17
N GLY A 34 -9.56 14.49 6.07
CA GLY A 34 -10.01 15.42 5.06
C GLY A 34 -11.37 14.95 4.62
N SER A 35 -12.39 15.79 4.84
CA SER A 35 -13.69 15.58 4.21
C SER A 35 -13.46 15.78 2.71
N THR A 36 -13.05 14.72 2.04
CA THR A 36 -12.82 14.74 0.60
C THR A 36 -14.17 14.88 -0.09
N ASN A 37 -14.35 16.00 -0.78
CA ASN A 37 -15.52 16.22 -1.61
C ASN A 37 -15.29 15.63 -3.00
N THR A 38 -16.37 15.27 -3.70
CA THR A 38 -16.32 14.73 -5.07
C THR A 38 -15.63 15.72 -6.02
N ASN A 39 -15.81 17.02 -5.81
CA ASN A 39 -15.16 18.07 -6.62
C ASN A 39 -13.64 18.05 -6.43
N ASP A 40 -13.16 17.98 -5.20
CA ASP A 40 -11.72 17.96 -4.89
C ASP A 40 -11.06 16.69 -5.44
N LEU A 41 -11.76 15.56 -5.37
CA LEU A 41 -11.30 14.31 -5.96
C LEU A 41 -11.23 14.40 -7.49
N SER A 42 -12.21 15.05 -8.13
CA SER A 42 -12.20 15.21 -9.59
C SER A 42 -11.06 16.10 -10.08
N ASP A 43 -10.75 17.17 -9.34
CA ASP A 43 -9.61 18.03 -9.64
C ASP A 43 -8.30 17.25 -9.48
N LEU A 44 -8.14 16.52 -8.38
CA LEU A 44 -6.96 15.67 -8.16
C LEU A 44 -6.78 14.62 -9.29
N LEU A 45 -7.86 13.95 -9.69
CA LEU A 45 -7.80 12.89 -10.71
C LEU A 45 -7.53 13.40 -12.12
N PHE A 46 -8.10 14.54 -12.51
CA PHE A 46 -8.03 15.02 -13.90
C PHE A 46 -7.01 16.14 -14.12
N ASN A 47 -6.68 16.91 -13.08
CA ASN A 47 -5.73 18.01 -13.16
C ASN A 47 -4.33 17.58 -12.75
N GLU A 48 -4.19 16.94 -11.58
CA GLU A 48 -2.88 16.50 -11.06
C GLU A 48 -2.47 15.12 -11.59
N TYR A 49 -3.40 14.16 -11.56
CA TYR A 49 -3.15 12.76 -11.96
C TYR A 49 -3.73 12.36 -13.32
N GLY A 50 -4.12 13.32 -14.15
CA GLY A 50 -4.83 13.04 -15.42
C GLY A 50 -4.09 12.05 -16.34
N ILE A 51 -2.77 12.15 -16.42
CA ILE A 51 -1.92 11.25 -17.21
C ILE A 51 -1.97 9.82 -16.65
N VAL A 52 -1.98 9.67 -15.32
CA VAL A 52 -2.07 8.35 -14.66
C VAL A 52 -3.42 7.72 -14.94
N VAL A 53 -4.51 8.50 -14.86
CA VAL A 53 -5.87 8.02 -15.18
C VAL A 53 -5.95 7.53 -16.63
N MET A 54 -5.32 8.22 -17.58
CA MET A 54 -5.27 7.80 -18.98
C MET A 54 -4.52 6.47 -19.17
N ILE A 55 -3.37 6.29 -18.51
CA ILE A 55 -2.59 5.05 -18.58
C ILE A 55 -3.39 3.89 -18.00
N VAL A 56 -4.06 4.08 -16.87
CA VAL A 56 -4.95 3.06 -16.27
C VAL A 56 -6.06 2.69 -17.25
N GLY A 57 -6.67 3.67 -17.93
CA GLY A 57 -7.66 3.41 -18.98
C GLY A 57 -7.12 2.53 -20.12
N ILE A 58 -5.91 2.79 -20.60
CA ILE A 58 -5.26 1.98 -21.64
C ILE A 58 -4.99 0.55 -21.13
N VAL A 59 -4.51 0.40 -19.90
CA VAL A 59 -4.24 -0.92 -19.30
C VAL A 59 -5.54 -1.73 -19.19
N LEU A 60 -6.63 -1.11 -18.74
CA LEU A 60 -7.93 -1.76 -18.66
C LEU A 60 -8.45 -2.16 -20.05
N PHE A 61 -8.23 -1.32 -21.07
CA PHE A 61 -8.59 -1.65 -22.45
C PHE A 61 -7.82 -2.86 -22.98
N VAL A 62 -6.50 -2.90 -22.77
CA VAL A 62 -5.66 -4.04 -23.15
C VAL A 62 -6.07 -5.30 -22.38
N SER A 63 -6.38 -5.17 -21.09
CA SER A 63 -6.86 -6.29 -20.28
C SER A 63 -8.19 -6.85 -20.79
N MET A 64 -9.10 -5.99 -21.27
CA MET A 64 -10.36 -6.43 -21.87
C MET A 64 -10.11 -7.20 -23.17
N LEU A 65 -9.23 -6.69 -24.05
CA LEU A 65 -8.88 -7.40 -25.29
C LEU A 65 -8.23 -8.76 -25.01
N GLY A 66 -7.29 -8.81 -24.05
CA GLY A 66 -6.67 -10.06 -23.63
C GLY A 66 -7.67 -11.05 -23.04
N GLY A 67 -8.58 -10.59 -22.19
CA GLY A 67 -9.62 -11.44 -21.59
C GLY A 67 -10.61 -12.00 -22.61
N VAL A 68 -11.07 -11.17 -23.56
CA VAL A 68 -11.97 -11.64 -24.63
C VAL A 68 -11.27 -12.64 -25.53
N TYR A 69 -10.02 -12.39 -25.90
CA TYR A 69 -9.26 -13.29 -26.75
C TYR A 69 -9.03 -14.66 -26.08
N LEU A 70 -8.67 -14.65 -24.79
CA LEU A 70 -8.50 -15.88 -24.00
C LEU A 70 -9.80 -16.70 -23.94
N ALA A 71 -10.92 -16.05 -23.65
CA ALA A 71 -12.22 -16.72 -23.60
C ALA A 71 -12.62 -17.33 -24.96
N GLN A 72 -12.29 -16.67 -26.07
CA GLN A 72 -12.55 -17.20 -27.41
C GLN A 72 -11.67 -18.41 -27.78
N GLU A 73 -10.48 -18.54 -27.21
CA GLU A 73 -9.62 -19.71 -27.42
C GLU A 73 -10.13 -20.93 -26.65
N GLU A 74 -10.73 -20.75 -25.47
CA GLU A 74 -11.35 -21.82 -24.69
C GLU A 74 -12.61 -22.36 -25.39
N ASP A 75 -13.47 -21.50 -25.93
CA ASP A 75 -14.68 -21.89 -26.66
C ASP A 75 -14.40 -22.62 -27.99
N LYS A 76 -13.21 -22.43 -28.58
CA LYS A 76 -12.81 -23.08 -29.84
C LYS A 76 -12.19 -24.47 -29.63
N ARG A 77 -11.89 -24.88 -28.40
CA ARG A 77 -11.36 -26.22 -28.09
C ARG A 77 -12.49 -27.18 -27.71
#